data_AF-A0A2N0QGR7-F1
#
_entry.id   AF-A0A2N0QGR7-F1
#
_cell.length_a   1.000
_cell.length_b   1.000
_cell.length_c   1.000
_cell.angle_alpha   90.00
_cell.angle_beta   90.00
_cell.angle_gamma   90.00
#
_symmetry.space_group_name_H-M   'P 1'
#
loop_
_entity.id
_entity.type
_entity.pdbx_description
1 polymer ?
#
loop_
_entity_poly.entity_id
_entity_poly.type
_entity_poly.pdbx_seq_one_letter_code
_entity_poly.pdbx_strand_id
1 'polypeptide(L)' 'MPKTLADIKKSLDCNLGKRLLLKANGGRKKTVECAGVLSETYHAVFVVELDQEENAYDTHIAIAK' A
#
# COMPACT_ATOMS: atom_id res chain seq x y z
N MET A 1 4.02 8.38 -20.66
CA MET A 1 3.28 9.50 -20.04
C MET A 1 3.52 9.46 -18.54
N PRO A 2 3.82 10.58 -17.88
CA PRO A 2 3.95 10.60 -16.43
C PRO A 2 2.58 10.26 -15.82
N LYS A 3 2.53 9.28 -14.92
CA LYS A 3 1.32 8.98 -14.15
C LYS A 3 1.18 10.08 -13.10
N THR A 4 0.09 10.82 -13.14
CA THR A 4 -0.20 11.80 -12.09
C THR A 4 -0.63 11.08 -10.81
N LEU A 5 -0.56 11.75 -9.65
CA LEU A 5 -1.14 11.20 -8.42
C LEU A 5 -2.64 10.88 -8.58
N ALA A 6 -3.36 11.65 -9.39
CA ALA A 6 -4.76 11.40 -9.70
C ALA A 6 -4.96 10.10 -10.48
N ASP A 7 -4.10 9.79 -11.45
CA ASP A 7 -4.16 8.53 -12.21
C ASP A 7 -3.84 7.33 -11.33
N ILE A 8 -2.85 7.48 -10.43
CA ILE A 8 -2.49 6.44 -9.46
C ILE A 8 -3.66 6.19 -8.51
N LYS A 9 -4.25 7.25 -7.94
CA LYS A 9 -5.42 7.14 -7.06
C LYS A 9 -6.58 6.45 -7.78
N LYS A 10 -6.92 6.88 -9.01
CA LYS A 10 -8.00 6.26 -9.79
C LYS A 10 -7.77 4.77 -10.01
N SER A 11 -6.52 4.36 -10.25
CA SER A 11 -6.16 2.95 -10.34
C SER A 11 -6.32 2.21 -9.00
N LEU A 12 -5.97 2.83 -7.88
CA LEU A 12 -6.14 2.24 -6.55
C LEU A 12 -7.62 2.14 -6.16
N ASP A 13 -8.43 3.16 -6.46
CA ASP A 13 -9.87 3.19 -6.19
C ASP A 13 -10.58 1.98 -6.84
N CYS A 14 -10.18 1.59 -8.06
CA CYS A 14 -10.69 0.41 -8.76
C CYS A 14 -10.31 -0.94 -8.10
N ASN A 15 -9.46 -0.91 -7.08
CA ASN A 15 -8.97 -2.08 -6.35
C ASN A 15 -9.28 -2.05 -4.86
N LEU A 16 -10.14 -1.13 -4.39
CA LEU A 16 -10.65 -1.16 -3.03
C LEU A 16 -11.33 -2.50 -2.71
N GLY A 17 -11.07 -3.01 -1.51
CA GLY A 17 -11.53 -4.31 -1.03
C GLY A 17 -10.80 -5.51 -1.65
N LYS A 18 -9.80 -5.30 -2.51
CA LYS A 18 -9.03 -6.40 -3.11
C LYS A 18 -7.71 -6.63 -2.38
N ARG A 19 -7.29 -7.89 -2.37
CA ARG A 19 -5.97 -8.29 -1.89
C ARG A 19 -4.89 -7.85 -2.87
N LEU A 20 -3.78 -7.35 -2.34
CA LEU A 20 -2.63 -6.89 -3.10
C LEU A 20 -1.33 -7.26 -2.40
N LEU A 21 -0.24 -7.29 -3.18
CA LEU A 21 1.12 -7.45 -2.69
C LEU A 21 1.79 -6.08 -2.66
N LEU A 22 2.29 -5.71 -1.50
CA LEU A 22 3.04 -4.49 -1.24
C LEU A 22 4.54 -4.80 -1.25
N LYS A 23 5.30 -3.84 -1.76
CA LYS A 23 6.76 -3.85 -1.69
C LYS A 23 7.20 -2.50 -1.14
N ALA A 24 7.52 -2.48 0.15
CA ALA A 24 7.97 -1.29 0.86
C ALA A 24 9.50 -1.24 0.93
N ASN A 25 10.09 -0.11 0.54
CA ASN A 25 11.52 0.10 0.63
C ASN A 25 11.84 0.82 1.94
N GLY A 26 12.14 0.04 2.99
CA GLY A 26 12.34 0.55 4.36
C GLY A 26 13.72 1.15 4.65
N GLY A 27 14.66 1.14 3.69
CA GLY A 27 15.98 1.75 3.87
C GLY A 27 17.03 1.28 2.85
N ARG A 28 18.32 1.56 3.13
CA ARG A 28 19.42 1.15 2.24
C ARG A 28 19.51 -0.38 2.21
N LYS A 29 19.24 -0.97 1.04
CA LYS A 29 19.22 -2.42 0.78
C LYS A 29 18.15 -3.20 1.58
N LYS A 30 17.13 -2.55 2.16
CA LYS A 30 16.02 -3.24 2.83
C LYS A 30 14.71 -3.04 2.07
N THR A 31 14.21 -4.15 1.52
CA THR A 31 12.88 -4.26 0.93
C THR A 31 12.07 -5.21 1.80
N VAL A 32 10.84 -4.83 2.12
CA VAL A 32 9.85 -5.70 2.76
C VAL A 32 8.76 -5.94 1.72
N GLU A 33 8.38 -7.20 1.57
CA GLU A 33 7.19 -7.58 0.81
C GLU A 33 6.13 -7.98 1.83
N CYS A 34 4.89 -7.53 1.61
CA CYS A 34 3.77 -7.96 2.44
C CYS A 34 2.45 -8.04 1.68
N ALA A 35 1.51 -8.86 2.15
CA ALA A 35 0.18 -8.99 1.57
C ALA A 35 -0.91 -8.38 2.46
N GLY A 36 -1.97 -7.87 1.84
CA GLY A 36 -3.11 -7.32 2.55
C GLY A 36 -4.22 -6.83 1.63
N VAL A 37 -5.30 -6.32 2.21
CA VAL A 37 -6.47 -5.80 1.49
C VAL A 37 -6.44 -4.27 1.47
N LEU A 38 -6.62 -3.67 0.29
CA LEU A 38 -6.74 -2.21 0.17
C LEU A 38 -8.06 -1.75 0.77
N SER A 39 -8.04 -1.08 1.92
CA SER A 39 -9.25 -0.64 2.62
C SER A 39 -9.68 0.76 2.20
N GLU A 40 -8.74 1.70 2.10
CA GLU A 40 -9.04 3.10 1.82
C GLU A 40 -7.98 3.77 0.95
N THR A 41 -8.38 4.81 0.22
CA THR A 41 -7.51 5.60 -0.66
C THR A 41 -7.80 7.10 -0.52
N TYR A 42 -6.73 7.88 -0.39
CA TYR A 42 -6.75 9.34 -0.29
C TYR A 42 -5.87 9.95 -1.39
N HIS A 43 -5.74 11.28 -1.41
CA HIS A 43 -5.05 12.00 -2.48
C HIS A 43 -3.59 11.54 -2.70
N ALA A 44 -2.87 11.23 -1.62
CA ALA A 44 -1.46 10.84 -1.68
C ALA A 44 -1.09 9.70 -0.70
N VAL A 45 -2.09 9.08 -0.07
CA VAL A 45 -1.91 8.01 0.93
C VAL A 45 -3.02 7.00 0.74
N PHE A 46 -2.78 5.74 1.10
CA PHE A 46 -3.79 4.70 1.11
C PHE A 46 -3.59 3.80 2.33
N VAL A 47 -4.61 3.05 2.70
CA VAL A 47 -4.62 2.17 3.87
C VAL A 47 -4.76 0.74 3.40
N VAL A 48 -3.93 -0.14 3.94
CA VAL A 48 -3.97 -1.58 3.68
C VAL A 48 -4.10 -2.32 4.99
N GLU A 49 -5.06 -3.22 5.06
CA GLU A 49 -5.19 -4.19 6.15
C GLU A 49 -4.30 -5.38 5.84
N LEU A 50 -3.18 -5.49 6.56
CA LEU A 50 -2.18 -6.55 6.35
C LEU A 50 -2.66 -7.90 6.90
N ASP A 51 -2.23 -8.97 6.25
CA ASP A 51 -2.48 -10.33 6.73
C ASP A 51 -1.67 -10.59 8.01
N GLN A 52 -2.31 -11.14 9.05
CA GLN A 52 -1.74 -11.27 10.41
C GLN A 52 -0.50 -12.16 10.52
N GLU A 53 -0.19 -12.97 9.51
CA GLU A 53 0.96 -13.89 9.53
C GLU A 53 2.28 -13.23 9.14
N GLU A 54 2.24 -12.01 8.57
CA GLU A 54 3.43 -11.35 8.03
C GLU A 54 3.95 -10.28 9.00
N ASN A 55 4.53 -10.76 10.11
CA ASN A 55 5.29 -10.00 11.11
C ASN A 55 4.52 -8.97 11.95
N ALA A 56 4.34 -9.34 13.22
CA ALA A 56 3.91 -8.52 14.35
C ALA A 56 4.61 -7.16 14.46
N TYR A 57 4.06 -6.11 13.84
CA TYR A 57 4.32 -4.73 14.23
C TYR A 57 3.04 -3.91 14.02
N ASP A 58 2.73 -3.09 15.01
CA ASP A 58 1.64 -2.13 15.16
C ASP A 58 0.97 -1.63 13.88
N THR A 59 -0.33 -1.30 13.97
CA THR A 59 -1.12 -0.63 12.95
C THR A 59 -0.31 0.45 12.21
N HIS A 60 0.14 0.14 10.98
CA HIS A 60 1.03 1.02 10.22
C HIS A 60 0.34 1.52 8.95
N ILE A 61 0.18 2.84 8.87
CA ILE A 61 -0.23 3.59 7.69
C ILE A 61 0.87 3.47 6.63
N ALA A 62 0.60 2.81 5.50
CA ALA A 62 1.52 2.75 4.39
C ALA A 62 1.49 4.06 3.58
N ILE A 63 2.47 4.93 3.80
CA ILE A 63 2.69 6.12 2.96
C ILE A 63 3.63 5.72 1.82
N ALA A 64 3.09 5.50 0.63
CA ALA A 64 3.91 5.46 -0.59
C ALA A 64 4.19 6.91 -1.03
N LYS A 65 5.46 7.31 -1.00
CA LYS A 65 5.95 8.57 -1.57
C LYS A 65 6.62 8.32 -2.90
#